data_AF-A0A550CG78-F1
#
_entry.id   AF-A0A550CG78-F1
#
_cell.length_a   1.000
_cell.length_b   1.000
_cell.length_c   1.000
_cell.angle_alpha   90.00
_cell.angle_beta   90.00
_cell.angle_gamma   90.00
#
_symmetry.space_group_name_H-M   'P 1'
#
loop_
_entity.id
_entity.type
_entity.pdbx_description
1 polymer ?
#
loop_
_entity_poly.entity_id
_entity_poly.type
_entity_poly.pdbx_seq_one_letter_code
_entity_poly.pdbx_strand_id
1 'polypeptide(L)'
;MIVALRRLLAHEGLDFREVAIARWPQTLDPTRLTPLDVVTLSGVSPYLDLPLGRVQLAYAAGSRTSFPKSTRGFLYFDITSQSVRFRVARSLDSMDFQEGDDLLLPDRQTPWCIPFHRLVSWAAHTPIRKQLLLDKLISERQIRSRNYVVSTLDHTRLTEADWIDISGMARSTISVTPADRESFTLACKYPGSATQFPRNAQGFLYWYVPKNNPYGAELRFRCVESLEHFVRGQDLPTPILQKPWSLTLRGLAQQRSPSSAAALEYLKQAGLTDESVVDNLAKMSITHMRDLFCLRFDVQDPRVHLHGRLLSCDITFRYLPWAGICTGAALARLVVLDDTPTSIRLGIRIVTLLDGPRMSSDGKEWPNVALPQEGRLIYKLSSIKKHNFRLTRTVRKSSKEGKVLMEIMEQSGDDVDTQCA
;
A
#
# COMPACT_ATOMS: atom_id res chain seq x y z
N MET A 1 17.31 -38.27 -17.87
CA MET A 1 18.38 -39.12 -18.45
C MET A 1 19.67 -38.35 -18.76
N ILE A 2 19.63 -37.18 -19.44
CA ILE A 2 20.86 -36.43 -19.81
C ILE A 2 21.72 -36.00 -18.60
N VAL A 3 21.10 -35.67 -17.46
CA VAL A 3 21.81 -35.30 -16.22
C VAL A 3 22.54 -36.49 -15.57
N ALA A 4 21.94 -37.69 -15.64
CA ALA A 4 22.58 -38.92 -15.13
C ALA A 4 23.73 -39.38 -16.03
N LEU A 5 23.60 -39.20 -17.35
CA LEU A 5 24.65 -39.53 -18.32
C LEU A 5 25.88 -38.62 -18.16
N ARG A 6 25.69 -37.32 -17.86
CA ARG A 6 26.78 -36.38 -17.53
C ARG A 6 27.46 -36.69 -16.19
N ARG A 7 26.76 -37.33 -15.24
CA ARG A 7 27.34 -37.81 -13.97
C ARG A 7 28.23 -39.03 -14.16
N LEU A 8 27.86 -39.94 -15.08
CA LEU A 8 28.63 -41.16 -15.34
C LEU A 8 29.95 -40.86 -16.06
N LEU A 9 29.93 -39.97 -17.04
CA LEU A 9 31.13 -39.61 -17.83
C LEU A 9 32.19 -38.83 -17.03
N ALA A 10 31.84 -38.28 -15.87
CA ALA A 10 32.79 -37.57 -14.99
C ALA A 10 33.57 -38.53 -14.05
N HIS A 11 33.15 -39.79 -13.91
CA HIS A 11 33.79 -40.76 -13.02
C HIS A 11 34.83 -41.67 -13.71
N GLU A 12 34.91 -41.68 -15.05
CA GLU A 12 35.77 -42.62 -15.80
C GLU A 12 37.15 -42.08 -16.24
N GLY A 13 37.71 -41.10 -15.53
CA GLY A 13 39.17 -40.85 -15.52
C GLY A 13 39.87 -40.69 -16.88
N LEU A 14 39.17 -40.23 -17.93
CA LEU A 14 39.78 -39.96 -19.22
C LEU A 14 40.33 -38.53 -19.23
N ASP A 15 41.65 -38.46 -19.39
CA ASP A 15 42.51 -37.28 -19.37
C ASP A 15 42.23 -36.36 -20.57
N PHE A 16 41.11 -35.63 -20.50
CA PHE A 16 40.79 -34.55 -21.42
C PHE A 16 41.13 -33.22 -20.77
N ARG A 17 41.88 -32.39 -21.51
CA ARG A 17 42.04 -30.93 -21.33
C ARG A 17 40.86 -30.36 -20.55
N GLU A 18 41.17 -29.71 -19.44
CA GLU A 18 40.30 -29.14 -18.40
C GLU A 18 39.18 -28.23 -18.97
N VAL A 19 38.23 -28.81 -19.71
CA VAL A 19 36.96 -28.17 -20.02
C VAL A 19 36.21 -28.22 -18.71
N ALA A 20 36.30 -27.13 -17.94
CA ALA A 20 35.61 -26.95 -16.69
C ALA A 20 34.13 -27.35 -16.87
N ILE A 21 33.80 -28.59 -16.48
CA ILE A 21 32.43 -29.08 -16.44
C ILE A 21 31.75 -28.13 -15.48
N ALA A 22 30.85 -27.29 -16.00
CA ALA A 22 30.12 -26.32 -15.20
C ALA A 22 29.40 -27.08 -14.09
N ARG A 23 29.97 -27.05 -12.88
CA ARG A 23 29.41 -27.68 -11.69
C ARG A 23 28.35 -26.75 -11.14
N TRP A 24 27.15 -27.28 -10.98
CA TRP A 24 26.04 -26.58 -10.35
C TRP A 24 25.93 -26.97 -8.87
N PRO A 25 25.48 -26.05 -8.00
CA PRO A 25 25.29 -26.36 -6.59
C PRO A 25 24.14 -27.37 -6.45
N GLN A 26 24.32 -28.37 -5.58
CA GLN A 26 23.33 -29.41 -5.32
C GLN A 26 22.31 -29.01 -4.26
N THR A 27 22.65 -28.05 -3.40
CA THR A 27 21.83 -27.59 -2.28
C THR A 27 22.00 -26.09 -2.09
N LEU A 28 20.98 -25.43 -1.56
CA LEU A 28 21.05 -24.05 -1.06
C LEU A 28 21.04 -23.98 0.47
N ASP A 29 21.01 -25.13 1.15
CA ASP A 29 21.05 -25.23 2.61
C ASP A 29 22.50 -25.00 3.10
N PRO A 30 22.78 -23.94 3.87
CA PRO A 30 24.13 -23.62 4.32
C PRO A 30 24.77 -24.72 5.18
N THR A 31 23.96 -25.58 5.81
CA THR A 31 24.47 -26.70 6.64
C THR A 31 24.91 -27.91 5.80
N ARG A 32 24.57 -27.93 4.51
CA ARG A 32 24.83 -29.04 3.58
C ARG A 32 25.78 -28.65 2.44
N LEU A 33 26.25 -27.41 2.41
CA LEU A 33 27.19 -26.93 1.39
C LEU A 33 28.54 -27.65 1.52
N THR A 34 29.10 -28.00 0.38
CA THR A 34 30.41 -28.64 0.25
C THR A 34 31.26 -27.87 -0.77
N PRO A 35 32.59 -28.10 -0.84
CA PRO A 35 33.43 -27.51 -1.88
C PRO A 35 32.96 -27.77 -3.33
N LEU A 36 32.11 -28.78 -3.55
CA LEU A 36 31.51 -29.08 -4.87
C LEU A 36 30.39 -28.11 -5.26
N ASP A 37 29.83 -27.37 -4.30
CA ASP A 37 28.76 -26.39 -4.51
C ASP A 37 29.29 -24.98 -4.85
N VAL A 38 30.61 -24.82 -4.93
CA VAL A 38 31.25 -23.56 -5.31
C VAL A 38 30.94 -23.22 -6.76
N VAL A 39 30.50 -22.00 -6.98
CA VAL A 39 30.19 -21.45 -8.31
C VAL A 39 30.98 -20.17 -8.53
N THR A 40 31.20 -19.84 -9.80
CA THR A 40 31.85 -18.58 -10.20
C THR A 40 30.84 -17.68 -10.87
N LEU A 41 30.61 -16.49 -10.32
CA LEU A 41 29.81 -15.44 -10.93
C LEU A 41 30.72 -14.40 -11.59
N SER A 42 30.45 -14.08 -12.85
CA SER A 42 31.17 -13.05 -13.59
C SER A 42 30.28 -12.41 -14.66
N GLY A 43 30.55 -11.14 -14.98
CA GLY A 43 29.82 -10.39 -15.99
C GLY A 43 28.49 -9.80 -15.51
N VAL A 44 27.70 -9.24 -16.43
CA VAL A 44 26.49 -8.46 -16.14
C VAL A 44 25.33 -9.33 -15.67
N SER A 45 25.18 -10.52 -16.26
CA SER A 45 24.05 -11.40 -15.97
C SER A 45 24.44 -12.87 -16.13
N PRO A 46 25.28 -13.40 -15.22
CA PRO A 46 25.69 -14.79 -15.27
C PRO A 46 24.47 -15.71 -15.17
N TYR A 47 24.51 -16.79 -15.95
CA TYR A 47 23.59 -17.90 -15.80
C TYR A 47 24.18 -18.90 -14.82
N LEU A 48 23.37 -19.34 -13.88
CA LEU A 48 23.67 -20.42 -12.97
C LEU A 48 22.77 -21.60 -13.31
N ASP A 49 23.38 -22.74 -13.62
CA ASP A 49 22.65 -23.99 -13.71
C ASP A 49 22.35 -24.50 -12.29
N LEU A 50 21.15 -25.00 -12.07
CA LEU A 50 20.70 -25.71 -10.86
C LEU A 50 20.13 -27.07 -11.30
N PRO A 51 20.02 -28.05 -10.39
CA PRO A 51 19.45 -29.37 -10.72
C PRO A 51 18.09 -29.31 -11.42
N LEU A 52 17.29 -28.28 -11.12
CA LEU A 52 15.91 -28.11 -11.60
C LEU A 52 15.74 -26.98 -12.62
N GLY A 53 16.84 -26.50 -13.22
CA GLY A 53 16.82 -25.54 -14.34
C GLY A 53 17.90 -24.48 -14.26
N ARG A 54 17.91 -23.56 -15.21
CA ARG A 54 18.88 -22.46 -15.31
C ARG A 54 18.28 -21.15 -14.82
N VAL A 55 18.97 -20.43 -13.97
CA VAL A 55 18.58 -19.11 -13.46
C VAL A 55 19.57 -18.03 -13.91
N GLN A 56 19.05 -16.87 -14.28
CA GLN A 56 19.88 -15.69 -14.56
C GLN A 56 19.96 -14.84 -13.29
N LEU A 57 21.18 -14.45 -12.90
CA LEU A 57 21.42 -13.61 -11.73
C LEU A 57 21.78 -12.19 -12.16
N ALA A 58 21.44 -11.20 -11.34
CA ALA A 58 21.82 -9.81 -11.54
C ALA A 58 22.49 -9.26 -10.28
N TYR A 59 23.59 -8.50 -10.45
CA TYR A 59 24.34 -7.98 -9.31
C TYR A 59 23.65 -6.80 -8.63
N ALA A 60 23.02 -5.91 -9.39
CA ALA A 60 22.24 -4.81 -8.84
C ALA A 60 20.93 -4.67 -9.62
N ALA A 61 19.86 -4.26 -8.92
CA ALA A 61 18.53 -4.18 -9.52
C ALA A 61 18.49 -3.07 -10.59
N GLY A 62 18.19 -3.44 -11.84
CA GLY A 62 17.94 -2.48 -12.92
C GLY A 62 19.18 -1.83 -13.54
N SER A 63 20.40 -2.14 -13.09
CA SER A 63 21.64 -1.64 -13.69
C SER A 63 22.40 -2.74 -14.45
N ARG A 64 23.14 -2.36 -15.50
CA ARG A 64 24.08 -3.26 -16.21
C ARG A 64 25.40 -3.45 -15.44
N THR A 65 25.34 -3.44 -14.11
CA THR A 65 26.54 -3.57 -13.28
C THR A 65 26.97 -5.03 -13.28
N SER A 66 28.20 -5.29 -13.70
CA SER A 66 28.80 -6.62 -13.65
C SER A 66 29.06 -7.06 -12.22
N PHE A 67 28.86 -8.36 -11.96
CA PHE A 67 29.49 -9.02 -10.82
C PHE A 67 30.99 -8.76 -10.85
N PRO A 68 31.66 -8.62 -9.68
CA PRO A 68 33.12 -8.53 -9.63
C PRO A 68 33.75 -9.70 -10.38
N LYS A 69 34.89 -9.46 -11.04
CA LYS A 69 35.55 -10.47 -11.87
C LYS A 69 35.86 -11.71 -11.03
N SER A 70 35.49 -12.88 -11.55
CA SER A 70 35.78 -14.18 -10.95
C SER A 70 35.33 -14.30 -9.49
N THR A 71 34.12 -13.81 -9.18
CA THR A 71 33.55 -13.93 -7.82
C THR A 71 33.22 -15.40 -7.56
N ARG A 72 34.06 -16.11 -6.81
CA ARG A 72 33.88 -17.52 -6.45
C ARG A 72 33.25 -17.64 -5.08
N GLY A 73 32.30 -18.55 -4.92
CA GLY A 73 31.62 -18.70 -3.64
C GLY A 73 30.40 -19.59 -3.70
N PHE A 74 29.54 -19.45 -2.70
CA PHE A 74 28.38 -20.31 -2.48
C PHE A 74 27.09 -19.50 -2.59
N LEU A 75 26.12 -20.05 -3.33
CA LEU A 75 24.75 -19.57 -3.26
C LEU A 75 24.03 -20.31 -2.12
N TYR A 76 23.41 -19.59 -1.21
CA TYR A 76 22.75 -20.19 -0.05
C TYR A 76 21.47 -19.44 0.33
N PHE A 77 20.56 -20.11 1.04
CA PHE A 77 19.35 -19.50 1.58
C PHE A 77 19.54 -19.16 3.06
N ASP A 78 19.44 -17.88 3.38
CA ASP A 78 19.39 -17.43 4.76
C ASP A 78 17.93 -17.43 5.22
N ILE A 79 17.61 -18.38 6.11
CA ILE A 79 16.28 -18.53 6.72
C ILE A 79 15.89 -17.27 7.50
N THR A 80 16.85 -16.59 8.13
CA THR A 80 16.60 -15.43 8.99
C THR A 80 16.09 -14.22 8.21
N SER A 81 16.77 -13.90 7.10
CA SER A 81 16.33 -12.80 6.21
C SER A 81 15.38 -13.24 5.12
N GLN A 82 15.07 -14.54 5.02
CA GLN A 82 14.31 -15.15 3.93
C GLN A 82 14.81 -14.64 2.58
N SER A 83 16.08 -14.90 2.28
CA SER A 83 16.69 -14.46 1.02
C SER A 83 17.73 -15.45 0.55
N VAL A 84 17.89 -15.54 -0.77
CA VAL A 84 19.06 -16.21 -1.35
C VAL A 84 20.20 -15.21 -1.39
N ARG A 85 21.36 -15.60 -0.87
CA ARG A 85 22.56 -14.79 -0.75
C ARG A 85 23.72 -15.49 -1.44
N PHE A 86 24.79 -14.73 -1.66
CA PHE A 86 26.03 -15.25 -2.18
C PHE A 86 27.15 -15.00 -1.18
N ARG A 87 27.82 -16.05 -0.72
CA ARG A 87 28.98 -15.95 0.17
C ARG A 87 30.25 -16.18 -0.61
N VAL A 88 31.14 -15.19 -0.64
CA VAL A 88 32.42 -15.25 -1.36
C VAL A 88 33.42 -16.07 -0.55
N ALA A 89 34.07 -17.04 -1.19
CA ALA A 89 35.14 -17.82 -0.56
C ALA A 89 36.40 -16.95 -0.38
N ARG A 90 37.04 -16.99 0.80
CA ARG A 90 38.21 -16.14 1.10
C ARG A 90 39.47 -16.56 0.35
N SER A 91 39.65 -17.85 0.09
CA SER A 91 40.84 -18.39 -0.57
C SER A 91 40.46 -19.30 -1.74
N LEU A 92 41.37 -19.41 -2.72
CA LEU A 92 41.28 -20.41 -3.78
C LEU A 92 41.55 -21.83 -3.25
N ASP A 93 42.27 -21.93 -2.14
CA ASP A 93 42.75 -23.19 -1.57
C ASP A 93 41.85 -23.70 -0.42
N SER A 94 41.13 -22.80 0.26
CA SER A 94 40.13 -23.12 1.28
C SER A 94 38.74 -22.71 0.78
N MET A 95 37.97 -23.70 0.34
CA MET A 95 36.57 -23.55 -0.07
C MET A 95 35.64 -23.84 1.12
N ASP A 96 35.93 -23.23 2.27
CA ASP A 96 35.06 -23.31 3.43
C ASP A 96 33.98 -22.21 3.39
N PHE A 97 32.73 -22.62 3.54
CA PHE A 97 31.60 -21.70 3.64
C PHE A 97 31.71 -20.81 4.88
N GLN A 98 32.20 -21.31 6.01
CA GLN A 98 32.24 -20.57 7.27
C GLN A 98 33.26 -19.42 7.26
N GLU A 99 34.34 -19.59 6.51
CA GLU A 99 35.38 -18.57 6.38
C GLU A 99 34.98 -17.44 5.43
N GLY A 100 33.97 -17.63 4.58
CA GLY A 100 33.56 -16.63 3.58
C GLY A 100 32.76 -15.47 4.15
N ASP A 101 32.66 -14.39 3.36
CA ASP A 101 31.85 -13.20 3.67
C ASP A 101 30.75 -13.01 2.60
N ASP A 102 29.61 -12.44 2.98
CA ASP A 102 28.54 -12.16 2.00
C ASP A 102 29.03 -11.18 0.93
N LEU A 103 28.75 -11.49 -0.34
CA LEU A 103 28.97 -10.58 -1.46
C LEU A 103 28.20 -9.30 -1.19
N LEU A 104 28.88 -8.16 -1.20
CA LEU A 104 28.25 -6.85 -1.00
C LEU A 104 27.82 -6.26 -2.35
N LEU A 105 26.80 -5.40 -2.34
CA LEU A 105 26.41 -4.56 -3.47
C LEU A 105 27.51 -3.50 -3.77
N PRO A 106 27.41 -2.75 -4.89
CA PRO A 106 28.38 -1.69 -5.22
C PRO A 106 28.58 -0.62 -4.13
N ASP A 107 27.63 -0.47 -3.21
CA ASP A 107 27.73 0.43 -2.05
C ASP A 107 28.72 -0.06 -0.97
N ARG A 108 29.21 -1.31 -1.09
CA ARG A 108 30.13 -1.98 -0.15
C ARG A 108 29.60 -2.06 1.29
N GLN A 109 28.29 -1.96 1.47
CA GLN A 109 27.64 -1.99 2.79
C GLN A 109 26.50 -3.00 2.82
N THR A 110 25.73 -3.10 1.75
CA THR A 110 24.54 -3.93 1.70
C THR A 110 24.87 -5.31 1.14
N PRO A 111 24.59 -6.41 1.84
CA PRO A 111 24.72 -7.75 1.27
C PRO A 111 23.83 -7.93 0.03
N TRP A 112 24.42 -8.47 -1.03
CA TRP A 112 23.70 -8.93 -2.20
C TRP A 112 22.74 -10.05 -1.80
N CYS A 113 21.48 -9.91 -2.19
CA CYS A 113 20.49 -10.95 -1.97
C CYS A 113 19.38 -10.91 -3.02
N ILE A 114 18.74 -12.05 -3.21
CA ILE A 114 17.44 -12.18 -3.86
C ILE A 114 16.41 -12.40 -2.74
N PRO A 115 15.65 -11.36 -2.36
CA PRO A 115 14.68 -11.49 -1.29
C PRO A 115 13.57 -12.46 -1.70
N PHE A 116 13.04 -13.22 -0.74
CA PHE A 116 12.07 -14.29 -1.01
C PHE A 116 10.82 -13.82 -1.77
N HIS A 117 10.39 -12.56 -1.62
CA HIS A 117 9.28 -12.01 -2.42
C HIS A 117 9.58 -11.99 -3.92
N ARG A 118 10.82 -11.73 -4.34
CA ARG A 118 11.24 -11.83 -5.75
C ARG A 118 11.38 -13.26 -6.21
N LEU A 119 11.77 -14.17 -5.32
CA LEU A 119 11.81 -15.60 -5.63
C LEU A 119 10.41 -16.11 -5.97
N VAL A 120 9.39 -15.69 -5.21
CA VAL A 120 7.98 -16.10 -5.42
C VAL A 120 7.31 -15.38 -6.60
N SER A 121 7.59 -14.10 -6.82
CA SER A 121 6.90 -13.34 -7.88
C SER A 121 7.49 -13.52 -9.28
N TRP A 122 8.80 -13.78 -9.42
CA TRP A 122 9.45 -13.73 -10.74
C TRP A 122 9.67 -15.12 -11.33
N ALA A 123 9.14 -15.34 -12.52
CA ALA A 123 9.25 -16.62 -13.23
C ALA A 123 10.71 -17.06 -13.46
N ALA A 124 11.62 -16.11 -13.66
CA ALA A 124 13.06 -16.37 -13.83
C ALA A 124 13.69 -17.10 -12.63
N HIS A 125 13.14 -16.94 -11.41
CA HIS A 125 13.62 -17.61 -10.21
C HIS A 125 12.95 -18.96 -9.94
N THR A 126 12.15 -19.50 -10.89
CA THR A 126 11.51 -20.82 -10.74
C THR A 126 12.50 -21.93 -10.38
N PRO A 127 13.70 -22.03 -11.01
CA PRO A 127 14.67 -23.05 -10.63
C PRO A 127 15.13 -22.94 -9.17
N ILE A 128 15.37 -21.72 -8.68
CA ILE A 128 15.74 -21.47 -7.28
C ILE A 128 14.59 -21.91 -6.36
N ARG A 129 13.34 -21.51 -6.64
CA ARG A 129 12.19 -21.94 -5.82
C ARG A 129 12.07 -23.45 -5.71
N LYS A 130 12.18 -24.15 -6.84
CA LYS A 130 12.12 -25.61 -6.88
C LYS A 130 13.25 -26.23 -6.06
N GLN A 131 14.46 -25.67 -6.12
CA GLN A 131 15.58 -26.13 -5.31
C GLN A 131 15.33 -25.90 -3.81
N LEU A 132 14.80 -24.74 -3.41
CA LEU A 132 14.45 -24.47 -2.00
C LEU A 132 13.37 -25.42 -1.46
N LEU A 133 12.38 -25.78 -2.28
CA LEU A 133 11.37 -26.80 -1.95
C LEU A 133 12.01 -28.19 -1.82
N LEU A 134 12.91 -28.55 -2.73
CA LEU A 134 13.63 -29.82 -2.71
C LEU A 134 14.49 -29.96 -1.46
N ASP A 135 15.18 -28.88 -1.06
CA ASP A 135 15.99 -28.81 0.15
C ASP A 135 15.16 -28.63 1.43
N LYS A 136 13.82 -28.52 1.32
CA LYS A 136 12.88 -28.30 2.44
C LYS A 136 13.17 -27.03 3.25
N LEU A 137 13.80 -26.04 2.62
CA LEU A 137 14.11 -24.74 3.23
C LEU A 137 12.92 -23.78 3.23
N ILE A 138 11.95 -24.05 2.35
CA ILE A 138 10.65 -23.37 2.30
C ILE A 138 9.54 -24.42 2.06
N SER A 139 8.32 -24.05 2.40
CA SER A 139 7.12 -24.83 2.12
C SER A 139 6.33 -24.27 0.92
N GLU A 140 5.52 -25.12 0.30
CA GLU A 140 4.53 -24.68 -0.69
C GLU A 140 3.59 -23.61 -0.13
N ARG A 141 3.26 -23.67 1.16
CA ARG A 141 2.45 -22.64 1.85
C ARG A 141 3.14 -21.28 1.81
N GLN A 142 4.45 -21.20 2.06
CA GLN A 142 5.21 -19.93 2.02
C GLN A 142 5.32 -19.36 0.61
N ILE A 143 5.34 -20.20 -0.43
CA ILE A 143 5.27 -19.73 -1.81
C ILE A 143 3.86 -19.19 -2.08
N ARG A 144 2.82 -19.95 -1.70
CA ARG A 144 1.42 -19.55 -1.92
C ARG A 144 1.05 -18.27 -1.18
N SER A 145 1.48 -18.08 0.06
CA SER A 145 1.21 -16.87 0.83
C SER A 145 1.82 -15.60 0.22
N ARG A 146 2.81 -15.75 -0.66
CA ARG A 146 3.42 -14.65 -1.41
C ARG A 146 3.00 -14.61 -2.88
N ASN A 147 1.96 -15.37 -3.26
CA ASN A 147 1.27 -15.13 -4.53
C ASN A 147 0.47 -13.82 -4.49
N TYR A 148 0.32 -13.18 -3.31
CA TYR A 148 -0.45 -11.95 -3.11
C TYR A 148 -1.85 -12.05 -3.71
N VAL A 149 -2.46 -13.24 -3.66
CA VAL A 149 -3.83 -13.47 -4.12
C VAL A 149 -4.68 -13.70 -2.88
N VAL A 150 -5.75 -12.92 -2.72
CA VAL A 150 -6.78 -13.14 -1.70
C VAL A 150 -8.12 -13.36 -2.40
N SER A 151 -8.95 -14.22 -1.83
CA SER A 151 -10.26 -14.60 -2.37
C SER A 151 -11.38 -13.65 -1.93
N THR A 152 -11.20 -12.95 -0.82
CA THR A 152 -12.20 -12.02 -0.29
C THR A 152 -11.56 -10.93 0.57
N LEU A 153 -12.29 -9.82 0.74
CA LEU A 153 -11.99 -8.76 1.72
C LEU A 153 -12.98 -8.78 2.89
N ASP A 154 -13.98 -9.67 2.89
CA ASP A 154 -14.90 -9.83 4.01
C ASP A 154 -14.21 -10.63 5.13
N HIS A 155 -13.98 -9.98 6.27
CA HIS A 155 -13.30 -10.61 7.40
C HIS A 155 -14.04 -11.84 7.95
N THR A 156 -15.34 -11.98 7.70
CA THR A 156 -16.14 -13.14 8.13
C THR A 156 -16.00 -14.35 7.19
N ARG A 157 -15.44 -14.14 6.00
CA ARG A 157 -15.28 -15.14 4.94
C ARG A 157 -13.82 -15.48 4.63
N LEU A 158 -12.88 -14.90 5.39
CA LEU A 158 -11.46 -15.19 5.24
C LEU A 158 -11.17 -16.68 5.48
N THR A 159 -10.19 -17.18 4.75
CA THR A 159 -9.66 -18.54 4.84
C THR A 159 -8.15 -18.50 5.04
N GLU A 160 -7.54 -19.62 5.44
CA GLU A 160 -6.07 -19.73 5.53
C GLU A 160 -5.33 -19.47 4.20
N ALA A 161 -6.04 -19.58 3.07
CA ALA A 161 -5.47 -19.25 1.76
C ALA A 161 -5.34 -17.73 1.52
N ASP A 162 -6.06 -16.91 2.28
CA ASP A 162 -6.00 -15.43 2.19
C ASP A 162 -4.88 -14.82 3.04
N TRP A 163 -4.15 -15.65 3.78
CA TRP A 163 -3.00 -15.21 4.58
C TRP A 163 -1.84 -14.85 3.65
N ILE A 164 -1.36 -13.61 3.75
CA ILE A 164 -0.27 -13.10 2.94
C ILE A 164 0.82 -12.47 3.78
N ASP A 165 2.03 -12.45 3.24
CA ASP A 165 3.20 -11.82 3.87
C ASP A 165 3.75 -10.72 2.96
N ILE A 166 3.54 -9.46 3.38
CA ILE A 166 4.02 -8.26 2.67
C ILE A 166 5.27 -7.65 3.31
N SER A 167 5.91 -8.35 4.26
CA SER A 167 7.05 -7.85 5.03
C SER A 167 8.24 -7.46 4.16
N GLY A 168 8.89 -6.34 4.47
CA GLY A 168 10.07 -5.84 3.76
C GLY A 168 9.78 -5.27 2.37
N MET A 169 8.53 -5.25 1.91
CA MET A 169 8.18 -4.66 0.61
C MET A 169 7.96 -3.15 0.74
N ALA A 170 8.45 -2.34 -0.20
CA ALA A 170 8.11 -0.91 -0.24
C ALA A 170 6.73 -0.68 -0.88
N ARG A 171 6.35 -1.57 -1.80
CA ARG A 171 5.06 -1.61 -2.49
C ARG A 171 4.71 -3.07 -2.70
N SER A 172 3.44 -3.41 -2.49
CA SER A 172 2.88 -4.71 -2.83
C SER A 172 1.71 -4.50 -3.77
N THR A 173 1.54 -5.40 -4.74
CA THR A 173 0.34 -5.46 -5.58
C THR A 173 -0.38 -6.74 -5.21
N ILE A 174 -1.54 -6.62 -4.57
CA ILE A 174 -2.34 -7.74 -4.10
C ILE A 174 -3.47 -7.95 -5.09
N SER A 175 -3.55 -9.13 -5.69
CA SER A 175 -4.68 -9.57 -6.50
C SER A 175 -5.81 -10.03 -5.60
N VAL A 176 -7.02 -9.60 -5.90
CA VAL A 176 -8.25 -10.08 -5.27
C VAL A 176 -8.98 -10.92 -6.33
N THR A 177 -9.19 -12.20 -6.06
CA THR A 177 -9.75 -13.20 -6.98
C THR A 177 -10.95 -13.88 -6.31
N PRO A 178 -12.13 -13.25 -6.33
CA PRO A 178 -13.35 -13.86 -5.82
C PRO A 178 -13.76 -15.03 -6.70
N ALA A 179 -14.37 -16.07 -6.14
CA ALA A 179 -14.75 -17.28 -6.88
C ALA A 179 -15.80 -17.04 -7.98
N ASP A 180 -16.60 -15.99 -7.83
CA ASP A 180 -17.81 -15.66 -8.60
C ASP A 180 -17.72 -14.31 -9.31
N ARG A 181 -16.54 -13.67 -9.34
CA ARG A 181 -16.36 -12.31 -9.88
C ARG A 181 -15.03 -12.14 -10.60
N GLU A 182 -14.90 -11.06 -11.35
CA GLU A 182 -13.64 -10.70 -11.99
C GLU A 182 -12.56 -10.38 -10.96
N SER A 183 -11.33 -10.79 -11.28
CA SER A 183 -10.18 -10.48 -10.46
C SER A 183 -9.71 -9.05 -10.68
N PHE A 184 -9.23 -8.41 -9.63
CA PHE A 184 -8.62 -7.07 -9.71
C PHE A 184 -7.36 -7.00 -8.86
N THR A 185 -6.61 -5.90 -8.98
CA THR A 185 -5.38 -5.70 -8.20
C THR A 185 -5.43 -4.42 -7.37
N LEU A 186 -4.92 -4.51 -6.15
CA LEU A 186 -4.78 -3.42 -5.20
C LEU A 186 -3.30 -3.08 -5.02
N ALA A 187 -2.95 -1.82 -5.27
CA ALA A 187 -1.61 -1.32 -4.97
C ALA A 187 -1.54 -0.89 -3.50
N CYS A 188 -0.84 -1.67 -2.68
CA CYS A 188 -0.62 -1.40 -1.28
C CYS A 188 0.76 -0.78 -1.09
N LYS A 189 0.79 0.43 -0.52
CA LYS A 189 2.03 1.13 -0.21
C LYS A 189 2.09 1.45 1.26
N TYR A 190 3.23 1.17 1.89
CA TYR A 190 3.48 1.64 3.24
C TYR A 190 3.77 3.15 3.22
N PRO A 191 3.08 3.97 4.02
CA PRO A 191 3.22 5.42 3.96
C PRO A 191 4.65 5.86 4.30
N GLY A 192 5.19 6.75 3.46
CA GLY A 192 6.61 7.14 3.43
C GLY A 192 7.22 6.87 2.04
N SER A 193 8.20 7.66 1.62
CA SER A 193 8.84 7.51 0.30
C SER A 193 9.89 6.38 0.26
N ALA A 194 10.38 5.93 1.42
CA ALA A 194 11.46 4.95 1.53
C ALA A 194 11.19 3.82 2.55
N THR A 195 10.03 3.82 3.21
CA THR A 195 9.73 2.83 4.26
C THR A 195 9.21 1.55 3.65
N GLN A 196 9.82 0.43 4.04
CA GLN A 196 9.30 -0.91 3.76
C GLN A 196 8.23 -1.26 4.81
N PHE A 197 7.31 -2.15 4.45
CA PHE A 197 6.46 -2.82 5.42
C PHE A 197 7.35 -3.48 6.51
N PRO A 198 6.94 -3.44 7.78
CA PRO A 198 7.73 -4.01 8.87
C PRO A 198 7.88 -5.53 8.73
N ARG A 199 8.86 -6.13 9.42
CA ARG A 199 9.21 -7.56 9.30
C ARG A 199 8.10 -8.53 9.71
N ASN A 200 7.10 -8.04 10.44
CA ASN A 200 5.94 -8.79 10.92
C ASN A 200 4.64 -8.41 10.17
N ALA A 201 4.74 -7.81 8.98
CA ALA A 201 3.58 -7.47 8.15
C ALA A 201 3.04 -8.72 7.41
N GLN A 202 2.63 -9.72 8.20
CA GLN A 202 2.07 -10.98 7.74
C GLN A 202 0.68 -11.16 8.35
N GLY A 203 -0.30 -11.58 7.56
CA GLY A 203 -1.67 -11.71 8.01
C GLY A 203 -2.68 -11.48 6.89
N PHE A 204 -3.77 -10.78 7.19
CA PHE A 204 -4.95 -10.73 6.31
C PHE A 204 -5.31 -9.31 5.91
N LEU A 205 -5.62 -9.14 4.63
CA LEU A 205 -6.24 -7.93 4.11
C LEU A 205 -7.75 -8.03 4.30
N TYR A 206 -8.38 -7.03 4.90
CA TYR A 206 -9.82 -7.07 5.20
C TYR A 206 -10.47 -5.69 5.15
N TRP A 207 -11.77 -5.68 4.85
CA TRP A 207 -12.60 -4.48 4.88
C TRP A 207 -13.14 -4.24 6.29
N TYR A 208 -12.87 -3.06 6.82
CA TYR A 208 -13.33 -2.62 8.13
C TYR A 208 -14.36 -1.50 7.97
N VAL A 209 -15.53 -1.69 8.56
CA VAL A 209 -16.58 -0.67 8.66
C VAL A 209 -16.73 -0.29 10.13
N PRO A 210 -16.43 0.96 10.53
CA PRO A 210 -16.69 1.41 11.87
C PRO A 210 -18.17 1.21 12.24
N LYS A 211 -18.42 0.55 13.38
CA LYS A 211 -19.76 0.46 13.99
C LYS A 211 -20.26 1.89 14.18
N ASN A 212 -21.26 2.31 13.39
CA ASN A 212 -21.84 3.66 13.37
C ASN A 212 -21.17 4.74 12.49
N ASN A 213 -20.31 4.38 11.53
CA ASN A 213 -19.84 5.35 10.53
C ASN A 213 -19.42 4.65 9.23
N PRO A 214 -20.34 4.39 8.28
CA PRO A 214 -20.02 3.76 7.01
C PRO A 214 -19.10 4.63 6.13
N TYR A 215 -19.13 5.96 6.30
CA TYR A 215 -18.23 6.90 5.61
C TYR A 215 -16.77 6.81 6.10
N GLY A 216 -16.55 6.14 7.22
CA GLY A 216 -15.25 5.81 7.78
C GLY A 216 -14.72 4.44 7.37
N ALA A 217 -15.42 3.72 6.48
CA ALA A 217 -14.99 2.40 6.03
C ALA A 217 -13.63 2.46 5.32
N GLU A 218 -12.84 1.41 5.51
CA GLU A 218 -11.49 1.34 5.00
C GLU A 218 -10.98 -0.09 4.89
N LEU A 219 -10.09 -0.31 3.93
CA LEU A 219 -9.33 -1.54 3.81
C LEU A 219 -8.17 -1.49 4.79
N ARG A 220 -8.00 -2.54 5.61
CA ARG A 220 -6.91 -2.65 6.58
C ARG A 220 -6.12 -3.93 6.36
N PHE A 221 -4.93 -3.97 6.95
CA PHE A 221 -4.11 -5.18 7.01
C PHE A 221 -3.94 -5.58 8.46
N ARG A 222 -4.41 -6.77 8.84
CA ARG A 222 -4.27 -7.29 10.21
C ARG A 222 -3.08 -8.23 10.29
N CYS A 223 -2.11 -7.89 11.13
CA CYS A 223 -0.92 -8.69 11.40
C CYS A 223 -1.24 -9.84 12.37
N VAL A 224 -1.10 -11.08 11.91
CA VAL A 224 -1.41 -12.29 12.68
C VAL A 224 -0.82 -13.55 12.00
N GLU A 225 -0.54 -14.59 12.77
CA GLU A 225 0.09 -15.84 12.28
C GLU A 225 -0.90 -16.83 11.62
N SER A 226 -2.18 -16.79 12.00
CA SER A 226 -3.23 -17.67 11.49
C SER A 226 -4.62 -17.03 11.60
N LEU A 227 -5.60 -17.59 10.90
CA LEU A 227 -6.99 -17.11 10.92
C LEU A 227 -7.63 -17.24 12.31
N GLU A 228 -7.29 -18.30 13.06
CA GLU A 228 -7.77 -18.53 14.43
C GLU A 228 -7.45 -17.37 15.38
N HIS A 229 -6.33 -16.70 15.13
CA HIS A 229 -5.88 -15.57 15.93
C HIS A 229 -6.37 -14.21 15.41
N PHE A 230 -7.15 -14.17 14.31
CA PHE A 230 -7.52 -12.92 13.64
C PHE A 230 -8.16 -11.90 14.60
N VAL A 231 -9.03 -12.33 15.52
CA VAL A 231 -9.67 -11.41 16.48
C VAL A 231 -8.65 -10.78 17.45
N ARG A 232 -7.60 -11.50 17.82
CA ARG A 232 -6.53 -11.04 18.72
C ARG A 232 -5.39 -10.32 17.99
N GLY A 233 -5.34 -10.43 16.66
CA GLY A 233 -4.35 -9.76 15.82
C GLY A 233 -4.46 -8.25 15.90
N GLN A 234 -3.36 -7.57 15.55
CA GLN A 234 -3.29 -6.11 15.54
C GLN A 234 -3.30 -5.60 14.10
N ASP A 235 -3.98 -4.48 13.84
CA ASP A 235 -3.86 -3.84 12.55
C ASP A 235 -2.44 -3.28 12.37
N LEU A 236 -1.88 -3.47 11.18
CA LEU A 236 -0.59 -2.95 10.78
C LEU A 236 -0.51 -1.45 11.07
N PRO A 237 0.38 -0.96 11.94
CA PRO A 237 0.44 0.46 12.25
C PRO A 237 1.11 1.27 11.14
N THR A 238 0.78 2.55 11.05
CA THR A 238 1.52 3.56 10.29
C THR A 238 2.72 4.05 11.10
N PRO A 239 3.86 4.39 10.47
CA PRO A 239 5.13 4.59 11.18
C PRO A 239 5.14 5.81 12.12
N ILE A 240 4.39 6.87 11.81
CA ILE A 240 4.41 8.13 12.56
C ILE A 240 3.28 8.19 13.58
N LEU A 241 2.05 7.96 13.15
CA LEU A 241 0.87 8.16 13.98
C LEU A 241 0.47 6.91 14.77
N GLN A 242 1.09 5.76 14.50
CA GLN A 242 0.70 4.46 15.07
C GLN A 242 -0.79 4.14 14.87
N LYS A 243 -1.44 4.79 13.89
CA LYS A 243 -2.79 4.48 13.46
C LYS A 243 -2.77 3.27 12.53
N PRO A 244 -3.84 2.47 12.46
CA PRO A 244 -3.96 1.41 11.45
C PRO A 244 -3.63 1.93 10.06
N TRP A 245 -2.79 1.20 9.34
CA TRP A 245 -2.57 1.35 7.91
C TRP A 245 -3.87 1.03 7.20
N SER A 246 -4.28 1.90 6.28
CA SER A 246 -5.52 1.69 5.56
C SER A 246 -5.56 2.31 4.17
N LEU A 247 -6.40 1.74 3.31
CA LEU A 247 -6.93 2.40 2.12
C LEU A 247 -8.38 2.80 2.39
N THR A 248 -8.60 4.08 2.68
CA THR A 248 -9.95 4.57 3.02
C THR A 248 -10.91 4.46 1.84
N LEU A 249 -12.19 4.19 2.10
CA LEU A 249 -13.24 4.19 1.07
C LEU A 249 -13.27 5.51 0.30
N ARG A 250 -13.10 6.63 1.03
CA ARG A 250 -12.97 7.97 0.44
C ARG A 250 -11.84 8.05 -0.58
N GLY A 251 -10.67 7.52 -0.22
CA GLY A 251 -9.51 7.50 -1.11
C GLY A 251 -9.76 6.67 -2.37
N LEU A 252 -10.43 5.52 -2.24
CA LEU A 252 -10.83 4.70 -3.38
C LEU A 252 -11.86 5.41 -4.28
N ALA A 253 -12.92 5.98 -3.69
CA ALA A 253 -13.97 6.72 -4.41
C ALA A 253 -13.44 7.94 -5.19
N GLN A 254 -12.38 8.57 -4.70
CA GLN A 254 -11.76 9.73 -5.34
C GLN A 254 -10.73 9.36 -6.41
N GLN A 255 -10.14 8.17 -6.34
CA GLN A 255 -9.13 7.73 -7.28
C GLN A 255 -9.76 7.24 -8.59
N ARG A 256 -9.44 7.91 -9.70
CA ARG A 256 -9.88 7.51 -11.05
C ARG A 256 -9.04 6.40 -11.68
N SER A 257 -8.42 5.54 -10.88
CA SER A 257 -7.62 4.42 -11.41
C SER A 257 -8.49 3.20 -11.69
N PRO A 258 -8.19 2.42 -12.74
CA PRO A 258 -8.94 1.18 -13.03
C PRO A 258 -8.98 0.21 -11.83
N SER A 259 -7.88 0.11 -11.09
CA SER A 259 -7.80 -0.68 -9.84
C SER A 259 -8.79 -0.22 -8.77
N SER A 260 -8.97 1.10 -8.60
CA SER A 260 -9.90 1.64 -7.59
C SER A 260 -11.34 1.42 -8.01
N ALA A 261 -11.64 1.61 -9.30
CA ALA A 261 -12.98 1.35 -9.84
C ALA A 261 -13.38 -0.13 -9.66
N ALA A 262 -12.49 -1.06 -9.99
CA ALA A 262 -12.73 -2.50 -9.81
C ALA A 262 -12.89 -2.87 -8.32
N ALA A 263 -12.09 -2.26 -7.43
CA ALA A 263 -12.23 -2.47 -6.00
C ALA A 263 -13.58 -1.96 -5.45
N LEU A 264 -14.03 -0.77 -5.87
CA LEU A 264 -15.33 -0.22 -5.47
C LEU A 264 -16.48 -1.09 -5.98
N GLU A 265 -16.39 -1.57 -7.22
CA GLU A 265 -17.39 -2.47 -7.80
C GLU A 265 -17.47 -3.77 -7.02
N TYR A 266 -16.33 -4.38 -6.68
CA TYR A 266 -16.28 -5.54 -5.80
C TYR A 266 -16.92 -5.25 -4.43
N LEU A 267 -16.57 -4.13 -3.78
CA LEU A 267 -17.11 -3.78 -2.46
C LEU A 267 -18.63 -3.63 -2.47
N LYS A 268 -19.20 -3.04 -3.53
CA LYS A 268 -20.66 -2.94 -3.74
C LYS A 268 -21.29 -4.32 -3.95
N GLN A 269 -20.76 -5.10 -4.89
CA GLN A 269 -21.29 -6.42 -5.23
C GLN A 269 -21.17 -7.45 -4.10
N ALA A 270 -20.17 -7.29 -3.22
CA ALA A 270 -19.96 -8.14 -2.05
C ALA A 270 -20.82 -7.71 -0.85
N GLY A 271 -21.58 -6.62 -0.94
CA GLY A 271 -22.36 -6.07 0.17
C GLY A 271 -21.50 -5.50 1.30
N LEU A 272 -20.26 -5.11 0.99
CA LEU A 272 -19.30 -4.56 1.96
C LEU A 272 -19.40 -3.03 2.08
N THR A 273 -20.06 -2.38 1.10
CA THR A 273 -20.40 -0.95 1.14
C THR A 273 -21.67 -0.68 0.33
N ASP A 274 -22.42 0.34 0.74
CA ASP A 274 -23.56 0.83 -0.04
C ASP A 274 -23.09 1.75 -1.18
N GLU A 275 -23.79 1.69 -2.31
CA GLU A 275 -23.51 2.52 -3.49
C GLU A 275 -23.68 4.02 -3.18
N SER A 276 -24.72 4.37 -2.41
CA SER A 276 -24.98 5.75 -2.00
C SER A 276 -23.85 6.36 -1.17
N VAL A 277 -23.16 5.56 -0.34
CA VAL A 277 -21.99 6.00 0.44
C VAL A 277 -20.81 6.29 -0.50
N VAL A 278 -20.57 5.42 -1.49
CA VAL A 278 -19.51 5.62 -2.49
C VAL A 278 -19.76 6.89 -3.30
N ASP A 279 -20.98 7.06 -3.81
CA ASP A 279 -21.39 8.22 -4.61
C ASP A 279 -21.25 9.52 -3.81
N ASN A 280 -21.65 9.51 -2.55
CA ASN A 280 -21.49 10.66 -1.68
C ASN A 280 -20.00 10.98 -1.45
N LEU A 281 -19.14 9.99 -1.19
CA LEU A 281 -17.70 10.21 -1.00
C LEU A 281 -16.97 10.68 -2.26
N ALA A 282 -17.50 10.36 -3.45
CA ALA A 282 -17.00 10.85 -4.73
C ALA A 282 -17.34 12.33 -4.97
N LYS A 283 -18.40 12.86 -4.34
CA LYS A 283 -18.81 14.28 -4.42
C LYS A 283 -17.86 15.17 -3.64
N MET A 284 -16.80 15.61 -4.29
CA MET A 284 -15.74 16.47 -3.70
C MET A 284 -15.40 17.69 -4.55
N SER A 285 -15.85 17.67 -5.80
CA SER A 285 -15.60 18.71 -6.79
C SER A 285 -16.83 19.59 -6.91
N ILE A 286 -16.59 20.89 -6.93
CA ILE A 286 -17.60 21.91 -7.16
C ILE A 286 -17.32 22.56 -8.50
N THR A 287 -18.30 22.49 -9.37
CA THR A 287 -18.39 23.15 -10.67
C THR A 287 -19.43 24.27 -10.68
N HIS A 288 -20.45 24.17 -9.81
CA HIS A 288 -21.50 25.16 -9.60
C HIS A 288 -21.73 25.41 -8.11
N MET A 289 -22.16 26.60 -7.71
CA MET A 289 -22.35 26.95 -6.28
C MET A 289 -23.39 26.09 -5.56
N ARG A 290 -24.34 25.48 -6.30
CA ARG A 290 -25.30 24.51 -5.77
C ARG A 290 -24.76 23.09 -5.60
N ASP A 291 -23.59 22.78 -6.15
CA ASP A 291 -23.04 21.42 -6.08
C ASP A 291 -22.88 21.00 -4.63
N LEU A 292 -23.36 19.78 -4.35
CA LEU A 292 -23.20 19.15 -3.06
C LEU A 292 -21.85 18.46 -3.00
N PHE A 293 -21.18 18.59 -1.87
CA PHE A 293 -19.99 17.82 -1.54
C PHE A 293 -20.15 17.11 -0.19
N CYS A 294 -19.50 15.96 -0.05
CA CYS A 294 -19.52 15.22 1.20
C CYS A 294 -18.59 15.86 2.23
N LEU A 295 -19.18 16.32 3.32
CA LEU A 295 -18.51 16.83 4.50
C LEU A 295 -18.48 15.76 5.58
N ARG A 296 -17.28 15.36 6.00
CA ARG A 296 -17.07 14.47 7.16
C ARG A 296 -16.77 15.29 8.40
N PHE A 297 -17.47 15.03 9.50
CA PHE A 297 -17.33 15.81 10.73
C PHE A 297 -16.06 15.49 11.53
N ASP A 298 -15.48 14.32 11.33
CA ASP A 298 -14.25 13.88 11.98
C ASP A 298 -12.96 14.39 11.30
N VAL A 299 -13.09 15.11 10.18
CA VAL A 299 -11.97 15.67 9.43
C VAL A 299 -11.71 17.11 9.88
N GLN A 300 -10.52 17.37 10.43
CA GLN A 300 -10.13 18.69 10.95
C GLN A 300 -10.14 19.78 9.88
N ASP A 301 -9.60 19.47 8.70
CA ASP A 301 -9.41 20.43 7.63
C ASP A 301 -10.06 19.91 6.33
N PRO A 302 -11.40 19.99 6.19
CA PRO A 302 -12.05 19.53 4.98
C PRO A 302 -11.56 20.34 3.77
N ARG A 303 -11.15 19.60 2.74
CA ARG A 303 -10.72 20.13 1.45
C ARG A 303 -11.85 19.98 0.45
N VAL A 304 -12.07 21.00 -0.35
CA VAL A 304 -13.06 21.03 -1.43
C VAL A 304 -12.32 21.37 -2.71
N HIS A 305 -12.49 20.55 -3.75
CA HIS A 305 -11.89 20.78 -5.05
C HIS A 305 -12.81 21.71 -5.84
N LEU A 306 -12.30 22.83 -6.32
CA LEU A 306 -13.00 23.73 -7.23
C LEU A 306 -12.54 23.46 -8.66
N HIS A 307 -13.50 23.35 -9.57
CA HIS A 307 -13.24 23.12 -10.99
C HIS A 307 -14.01 24.16 -11.82
N GLY A 308 -13.29 25.17 -12.28
CA GLY A 308 -13.75 26.09 -13.32
C GLY A 308 -13.52 25.49 -14.71
N ARG A 309 -13.72 26.28 -15.76
CA ARG A 309 -13.63 25.75 -17.15
C ARG A 309 -12.22 25.35 -17.52
N LEU A 310 -11.25 26.19 -17.14
CA LEU A 310 -9.83 26.02 -17.48
C LEU A 310 -8.94 25.91 -16.24
N LEU A 311 -9.49 26.15 -15.06
CA LEU A 311 -8.75 26.24 -13.81
C LEU A 311 -9.31 25.27 -12.77
N SER A 312 -8.42 24.68 -11.98
CA SER A 312 -8.78 23.93 -10.78
C SER A 312 -7.89 24.29 -9.60
N CYS A 313 -8.46 24.23 -8.41
CA CYS A 313 -7.75 24.50 -7.16
C CYS A 313 -8.45 23.82 -5.97
N ASP A 314 -7.76 23.81 -4.83
CA ASP A 314 -8.27 23.24 -3.58
C ASP A 314 -8.52 24.36 -2.59
N ILE A 315 -9.73 24.40 -2.02
CA ILE A 315 -10.00 25.22 -0.84
C ILE A 315 -9.99 24.32 0.39
N THR A 316 -9.16 24.67 1.37
CA THR A 316 -9.15 24.03 2.68
C THR A 316 -9.84 24.93 3.71
N PHE A 317 -10.89 24.42 4.34
CA PHE A 317 -11.50 25.03 5.50
C PHE A 317 -10.77 24.51 6.73
N ARG A 318 -10.22 25.40 7.55
CA ARG A 318 -9.42 24.99 8.70
C ARG A 318 -10.25 24.95 9.97
N TYR A 319 -9.94 23.99 10.84
CA TYR A 319 -10.50 23.88 12.18
C TYR A 319 -12.02 23.68 12.20
N LEU A 320 -12.49 22.60 11.56
CA LEU A 320 -13.86 22.15 11.72
C LEU A 320 -14.16 21.96 13.21
N PRO A 321 -15.19 22.64 13.78
CA PRO A 321 -15.39 22.69 15.22
C PRO A 321 -15.73 21.32 15.82
N TRP A 322 -16.11 20.37 14.98
CA TRP A 322 -16.53 19.04 15.37
C TRP A 322 -15.45 17.97 15.21
N ALA A 323 -14.28 18.33 14.65
CA ALA A 323 -13.22 17.36 14.43
C ALA A 323 -12.73 16.77 15.76
N GLY A 324 -12.84 15.45 15.88
CA GLY A 324 -12.55 14.72 17.12
C GLY A 324 -13.70 14.71 18.15
N ILE A 325 -14.74 15.53 17.95
CA ILE A 325 -15.89 15.66 18.86
C ILE A 325 -17.09 14.87 18.35
N CYS A 326 -17.38 14.93 17.05
CA CYS A 326 -18.45 14.12 16.48
C CYS A 326 -18.01 13.37 15.21
N THR A 327 -18.62 12.20 15.03
CA THR A 327 -18.53 11.40 13.81
C THR A 327 -19.81 11.60 12.99
N GLY A 328 -19.75 11.17 11.74
CA GLY A 328 -20.84 11.28 10.80
C GLY A 328 -20.45 12.03 9.53
N ALA A 329 -21.42 12.16 8.64
CA ALA A 329 -21.24 12.82 7.36
C ALA A 329 -22.50 13.59 6.97
N ALA A 330 -22.31 14.57 6.10
CA ALA A 330 -23.36 15.36 5.49
C ALA A 330 -23.06 15.68 4.03
N LEU A 331 -24.09 15.91 3.24
CA LEU A 331 -23.96 16.69 2.02
C LEU A 331 -24.06 18.17 2.40
N ALA A 332 -23.10 18.94 1.90
CA ALA A 332 -23.01 20.36 2.15
C ALA A 332 -22.77 21.10 0.83
N ARG A 333 -23.01 22.41 0.83
CA ARG A 333 -22.67 23.30 -0.29
C ARG A 333 -21.93 24.54 0.19
N LEU A 334 -21.28 25.22 -0.75
CA LEU A 334 -20.64 26.51 -0.48
C LEU A 334 -21.70 27.63 -0.46
N VAL A 335 -21.49 28.60 0.43
CA VAL A 335 -22.33 29.80 0.55
C VAL A 335 -21.43 31.03 0.50
N VAL A 336 -21.83 32.02 -0.29
CA VAL A 336 -21.15 33.32 -0.31
C VAL A 336 -21.71 34.15 0.83
N LEU A 337 -20.85 34.44 1.81
CA LEU A 337 -21.20 35.20 3.01
C LEU A 337 -21.00 36.70 2.82
N ASP A 338 -20.00 37.05 2.02
CA ASP A 338 -19.64 38.44 1.72
C ASP A 338 -18.88 38.44 0.39
N ASP A 339 -19.21 39.38 -0.49
CA ASP A 339 -18.49 39.59 -1.74
C ASP A 339 -18.06 41.05 -1.86
N THR A 340 -16.77 41.28 -1.64
CA THR A 340 -16.14 42.61 -1.71
C THR A 340 -15.43 42.77 -3.07
N PRO A 341 -15.05 44.01 -3.46
CA PRO A 341 -14.27 44.23 -4.67
C PRO A 341 -12.94 43.44 -4.73
N THR A 342 -12.36 43.07 -3.57
CA THR A 342 -11.04 42.42 -3.51
C THR A 342 -11.08 40.96 -3.05
N SER A 343 -12.16 40.53 -2.39
CA SER A 343 -12.25 39.19 -1.79
C SER A 343 -13.66 38.67 -1.66
N ILE A 344 -13.79 37.33 -1.69
CA ILE A 344 -15.02 36.60 -1.42
C ILE A 344 -14.84 35.86 -0.11
N ARG A 345 -15.83 35.93 0.77
CA ARG A 345 -15.88 35.15 2.01
C ARG A 345 -16.86 34.00 1.85
N LEU A 346 -16.35 32.78 1.99
CA LEU A 346 -17.11 31.55 1.87
C LEU A 346 -17.44 30.95 3.23
N GLY A 347 -18.62 30.35 3.31
CA GLY A 347 -19.04 29.42 4.37
C GLY A 347 -19.45 28.07 3.79
N ILE A 348 -19.85 27.17 4.69
CA ILE A 348 -20.39 25.86 4.34
C ILE A 348 -21.79 25.76 4.96
N ARG A 349 -22.78 25.37 4.17
CA ARG A 349 -24.13 25.07 4.66
C ARG A 349 -24.40 23.58 4.54
N ILE A 350 -24.88 22.99 5.63
CA ILE A 350 -25.33 21.58 5.65
C ILE A 350 -26.67 21.51 4.93
N VAL A 351 -26.76 20.65 3.91
CA VAL A 351 -27.99 20.44 3.15
C VAL A 351 -28.71 19.20 3.65
N THR A 352 -27.99 18.09 3.80
CA THR A 352 -28.55 16.80 4.22
C THR A 352 -27.60 16.10 5.16
N LEU A 353 -28.07 15.66 6.32
CA LEU A 353 -27.33 14.76 7.21
C LEU A 353 -27.45 13.33 6.67
N LEU A 354 -26.30 12.68 6.45
CA LEU A 354 -26.25 11.35 5.84
C LEU A 354 -26.22 10.26 6.90
N ASP A 355 -25.23 10.34 7.78
CA ASP A 355 -25.11 9.49 8.95
C ASP A 355 -24.88 10.44 10.12
N GLY A 356 -25.95 10.68 10.87
CA GLY A 356 -26.12 11.86 11.73
C GLY A 356 -24.93 12.15 12.65
N PRO A 357 -24.82 13.39 13.15
CA PRO A 357 -23.71 13.74 14.03
C PRO A 357 -23.83 12.98 15.34
N ARG A 358 -22.88 12.10 15.61
CA ARG A 358 -22.82 11.32 16.85
C ARG A 358 -21.61 11.79 17.65
N MET A 359 -21.80 12.12 18.92
CA MET A 359 -20.67 12.47 19.78
C MET A 359 -19.72 11.28 19.88
N SER A 360 -18.41 11.51 19.74
CA SER A 360 -17.41 10.52 20.11
C SER A 360 -17.52 10.33 21.62
N SER A 361 -17.86 9.13 22.07
CA SER A 361 -18.17 8.84 23.47
C SER A 361 -16.91 8.71 24.33
N ASP A 362 -15.93 9.61 24.19
CA ASP A 362 -14.70 9.57 24.99
C ASP A 362 -14.95 9.89 26.49
N GLY A 363 -16.21 10.06 26.88
CA GLY A 363 -16.65 10.28 28.25
C GLY A 363 -16.30 11.66 28.78
N LYS A 364 -15.68 12.52 27.97
CA LYS A 364 -15.39 13.90 28.33
C LYS A 364 -16.63 14.74 28.05
N GLU A 365 -17.09 15.47 29.06
CA GLU A 365 -18.05 16.54 28.84
C GLU A 365 -17.39 17.61 27.96
N TRP A 366 -17.80 17.65 26.70
CA TRP A 366 -17.39 18.71 25.81
C TRP A 366 -18.20 19.97 26.14
N PRO A 367 -17.58 21.17 26.06
CA PRO A 367 -18.31 22.43 26.17
C PRO A 367 -19.50 22.41 25.20
N ASN A 368 -20.58 23.15 25.47
CA ASN A 368 -21.80 23.26 24.65
C ASN A 368 -21.55 23.50 23.14
N VAL A 369 -21.09 22.47 22.41
CA VAL A 369 -20.87 22.51 20.96
C VAL A 369 -22.19 22.10 20.33
N ALA A 370 -22.84 23.06 19.66
CA ALA A 370 -24.02 22.76 18.88
C ALA A 370 -23.68 21.72 17.81
N LEU A 371 -24.45 20.63 17.77
CA LEU A 371 -24.30 19.59 16.76
C LEU A 371 -24.62 20.15 15.36
N PRO A 372 -24.02 19.58 14.31
CA PRO A 372 -24.42 19.80 12.92
C PRO A 372 -25.95 19.65 12.75
N GLN A 373 -26.58 20.55 12.01
CA GLN A 373 -28.01 20.48 11.68
C GLN A 373 -28.24 20.86 10.22
N GLU A 374 -29.23 20.24 9.58
CA GLU A 374 -29.64 20.57 8.23
C GLU A 374 -30.09 22.03 8.11
N GLY A 375 -29.82 22.64 6.96
CA GLY A 375 -30.10 24.05 6.67
C GLY A 375 -29.19 25.06 7.37
N ARG A 376 -28.45 24.65 8.42
CA ARG A 376 -27.58 25.56 9.15
C ARG A 376 -26.28 25.84 8.41
N LEU A 377 -25.91 27.12 8.41
CA LEU A 377 -24.56 27.54 8.07
C LEU A 377 -23.63 27.14 9.22
N ILE A 378 -22.49 26.55 8.88
CA ILE A 378 -21.43 26.25 9.83
C ILE A 378 -20.65 27.55 10.08
N TYR A 379 -21.21 28.45 10.88
CA TYR A 379 -20.54 29.69 11.28
C TYR A 379 -20.14 29.69 12.75
N LYS A 380 -18.98 30.31 12.99
CA LYS A 380 -18.38 30.73 14.27
C LYS A 380 -19.18 30.31 15.52
N LEU A 381 -18.73 29.27 16.23
CA LEU A 381 -19.15 29.08 17.62
C LEU A 381 -18.65 30.28 18.44
N SER A 382 -19.58 31.08 18.96
CA SER A 382 -19.23 32.17 19.86
C SER A 382 -18.80 31.61 21.21
N SER A 383 -17.64 32.06 21.67
CA SER A 383 -17.27 32.19 23.08
C SER A 383 -16.90 30.95 23.91
N ILE A 384 -16.10 30.02 23.37
CA ILE A 384 -15.13 29.36 24.26
C ILE A 384 -13.89 30.28 24.32
N LYS A 385 -13.70 30.95 25.46
CA LYS A 385 -12.82 32.12 25.68
C LYS A 385 -11.32 32.00 25.27
N LYS A 386 -10.88 30.92 24.62
CA LYS A 386 -9.49 30.71 24.20
C LYS A 386 -9.28 30.23 22.75
N HIS A 387 -10.32 29.83 22.00
CA HIS A 387 -10.15 29.35 20.63
C HIS A 387 -11.22 29.94 19.69
N ASN A 388 -10.82 30.90 18.86
CA ASN A 388 -11.67 31.46 17.81
C ASN A 388 -11.72 30.51 16.60
N PHE A 389 -12.64 29.55 16.63
CA PHE A 389 -12.92 28.70 15.46
C PHE A 389 -13.70 29.52 14.42
N ARG A 390 -13.07 29.84 13.29
CA ARG A 390 -13.73 30.45 12.13
C ARG A 390 -13.69 29.50 10.95
N LEU A 391 -14.78 28.77 10.72
CA LEU A 391 -14.97 27.96 9.50
C LEU A 391 -15.44 28.83 8.33
N THR A 392 -14.77 29.96 8.11
CA THR A 392 -15.00 30.80 6.94
C THR A 392 -13.68 30.97 6.21
N ARG A 393 -13.71 30.88 4.88
CA ARG A 393 -12.53 31.10 4.05
C ARG A 393 -12.68 32.42 3.30
N THR A 394 -11.77 33.34 3.52
CA THR A 394 -11.64 34.53 2.66
C THR A 394 -10.67 34.22 1.53
N VAL A 395 -11.13 34.38 0.30
CA VAL A 395 -10.38 34.15 -0.94
C VAL A 395 -10.21 35.48 -1.65
N ARG A 396 -8.97 35.88 -1.94
CA ARG A 396 -8.71 37.11 -2.71
C ARG A 396 -9.07 36.88 -4.17
N LYS A 397 -9.85 37.75 -4.81
CA LYS A 397 -10.26 37.61 -6.22
C LYS A 397 -9.07 37.54 -7.18
N SER A 398 -7.96 38.18 -6.85
CA SER A 398 -6.72 38.15 -7.63
C SER A 398 -5.92 36.85 -7.53
N SER A 399 -6.18 36.00 -6.51
CA SER A 399 -5.53 34.69 -6.36
C SER A 399 -6.01 33.67 -7.38
N LYS A 400 -5.28 32.56 -7.55
CA LYS A 400 -5.71 31.46 -8.44
C LYS A 400 -7.08 30.93 -8.02
N GLU A 401 -7.27 30.71 -6.72
CA GLU A 401 -8.52 30.25 -6.13
C GLU A 401 -9.66 31.23 -6.34
N GLY A 402 -9.37 32.54 -6.21
CA GLY A 402 -10.35 33.60 -6.46
C GLY A 402 -10.83 33.61 -7.91
N LYS A 403 -9.93 33.45 -8.88
CA LYS A 403 -10.27 33.36 -10.30
C LYS A 403 -11.17 32.15 -10.60
N VAL A 404 -10.81 30.96 -10.09
CA VAL A 404 -11.63 29.74 -10.27
C VAL A 404 -13.02 29.94 -9.65
N LEU A 405 -13.08 30.50 -8.45
CA LEU A 405 -14.34 30.74 -7.75
C LEU A 405 -15.23 31.75 -8.48
N MET A 406 -14.66 32.83 -9.02
CA MET A 406 -15.39 33.79 -9.84
C MET A 406 -15.96 33.12 -11.10
N GLU A 407 -15.20 32.25 -11.78
CA GLU A 407 -15.72 31.47 -12.92
C GLU A 407 -16.89 30.57 -12.53
N ILE A 408 -16.82 29.89 -11.38
CA ILE A 408 -17.89 29.03 -10.86
C ILE A 408 -19.13 29.87 -10.51
N MET A 409 -18.94 31.03 -9.87
CA MET A 409 -20.03 31.94 -9.51
C MET A 409 -20.71 32.50 -10.77
N GLU A 410 -19.95 32.94 -11.76
CA GLU A 410 -20.47 33.42 -13.05
C GLU A 410 -21.27 32.34 -13.77
N GLN A 411 -20.77 31.09 -13.79
CA GLN A 411 -21.49 29.94 -14.36
C GLN A 411 -22.77 29.59 -13.59
N SER A 412 -22.81 29.89 -12.30
CA SER A 412 -23.99 29.66 -11.47
C SER A 412 -25.08 30.73 -11.69
N GLY A 413 -24.76 31.92 -12.23
CA GLY A 413 -25.72 32.98 -12.48
C GLY A 413 -26.41 33.48 -11.20
N ASP A 414 -27.74 33.64 -11.23
CA ASP A 414 -28.55 34.01 -10.04
C ASP A 414 -28.58 32.91 -8.97
N ASP A 415 -27.95 31.78 -9.25
CA ASP A 415 -27.96 30.61 -8.40
C ASP A 415 -26.86 30.57 -7.33
N VAL A 416 -26.56 31.73 -6.75
CA VAL A 416 -25.63 31.85 -5.65
C VAL A 416 -26.44 31.94 -4.36
N ASP A 417 -26.31 30.94 -3.48
CA ASP A 417 -26.78 31.02 -2.09
C ASP A 417 -26.00 32.15 -1.41
N THR A 418 -26.58 33.34 -1.45
CA THR A 418 -26.14 34.52 -0.75
C THR A 418 -26.93 34.57 0.55
N GLN A 419 -26.22 34.58 1.67
CA GLN A 419 -26.89 34.81 2.93
C GLN A 419 -27.16 36.31 3.04
N CYS A 420 -28.42 36.73 2.91
CA CYS A 420 -28.82 38.06 3.34
C CYS A 420 -28.43 38.22 4.81
N ALA A 421 -27.57 39.20 5.08
CA ALA A 421 -27.01 39.49 6.40
C ALA A 421 -28.09 39.83 7.43
#